data_AF-A0A016WYX6-F1
#
_entry.id   AF-A0A016WYX6-F1
#
_cell.length_a   1.000
_cell.length_b   1.000
_cell.length_c   1.000
_cell.angle_alpha   90.00
_cell.angle_beta   90.00
_cell.angle_gamma   90.00
#
_symmetry.space_group_name_H-M   'P 1'
#
loop_
_entity.id
_entity.type
_entity.pdbx_description
1 polymer ?
#
loop_
_entity_poly.entity_id
_entity_poly.type
_entity_poly.pdbx_seq_one_letter_code
_entity_poly.pdbx_strand_id
1 'polypeptide(L)'
;MASTCLSDTADAASPSSVFQNESIEFARTKNSSISDPDKLKKLAEQDYNEAARDFFVKTIKLARDLRPYAKWGFYGFPYCNYDAGSKGEYECKDDYQKWNDRMMFIFNESKALYPSIYLGFNATSDRRFRYVQAILKEARRISEKFSPPLPIYAYTKIEYDPLKELNDFYNDSDLCTTLKQPADLGIDGVVLWSSSANMKDRCLNIKTIMDAKIGPNIATTVRGHEKCRAQKCSSHGKCILRTNTTCPGDYKVDLNKYDCKCDIGYSGSNCSSATINSSI
;
A
#
# COMPACT_ATOMS: atom_id res chain seq x y z
N MET A 1 -13.36 -4.36 -0.12
CA MET A 1 -13.29 -5.09 -1.41
C MET A 1 -12.20 -6.16 -1.46
N ALA A 2 -11.62 -6.55 -0.33
CA ALA A 2 -10.91 -7.82 -0.23
C ALA A 2 -11.11 -8.39 1.18
N SER A 3 -12.33 -8.85 1.44
CA SER A 3 -12.44 -10.06 2.24
C SER A 3 -11.85 -11.18 1.40
N THR A 4 -11.21 -12.13 2.06
CA THR A 4 -10.86 -13.44 1.51
C THR A 4 -11.88 -13.89 0.46
N CYS A 5 -11.40 -14.29 -0.71
CA CYS A 5 -12.30 -14.68 -1.79
C CYS A 5 -13.19 -15.89 -1.44
N LEU A 6 -12.98 -16.61 -0.31
CA LEU A 6 -14.05 -17.26 0.48
C LEU A 6 -13.61 -17.98 1.78
N SER A 7 -12.60 -17.52 2.54
CA SER A 7 -12.15 -18.24 3.74
C SER A 7 -12.54 -17.59 5.09
N ASP A 8 -13.40 -18.32 5.80
CA ASP A 8 -13.60 -18.60 7.25
C ASP A 8 -13.80 -17.55 8.35
N THR A 9 -13.89 -16.26 8.06
CA THR A 9 -14.48 -15.32 9.03
C THR A 9 -15.57 -14.49 8.36
N ALA A 10 -16.72 -15.13 8.14
CA ALA A 10 -17.94 -14.47 7.73
C ALA A 10 -18.52 -13.70 8.92
N ASP A 11 -18.18 -12.42 9.05
CA ASP A 11 -19.14 -11.49 9.65
C ASP A 11 -20.32 -11.38 8.67
N ALA A 12 -21.47 -11.91 9.08
CA ALA A 12 -22.68 -12.02 8.26
C ALA A 12 -23.22 -10.68 7.70
N ALA A 13 -22.66 -9.55 8.14
CA ALA A 13 -23.03 -8.20 7.71
C ALA A 13 -21.97 -7.50 6.82
N SER A 14 -20.94 -8.20 6.34
CA SER A 14 -20.01 -7.61 5.37
C SER A 14 -20.65 -7.50 3.98
N PRO A 15 -20.53 -6.37 3.24
CA PRO A 15 -21.00 -6.26 1.85
C PRO A 15 -20.45 -7.33 0.91
N SER A 16 -19.42 -8.08 1.34
CA SER A 16 -18.84 -9.18 0.58
C SER A 16 -19.62 -10.51 0.72
N SER A 17 -20.55 -10.62 1.69
CA SER A 17 -21.31 -11.85 1.94
C SER A 17 -22.23 -12.23 0.78
N VAL A 18 -22.68 -11.25 -0.01
CA VAL A 18 -23.47 -11.50 -1.22
C VAL A 18 -22.71 -12.40 -2.21
N PHE A 19 -21.42 -12.15 -2.46
CA PHE A 19 -20.62 -12.97 -3.37
C PHE A 19 -20.46 -14.40 -2.86
N GLN A 20 -20.34 -14.56 -1.55
CA GLN A 20 -20.23 -15.87 -0.90
C GLN A 20 -21.53 -16.67 -1.06
N ASN A 21 -22.66 -16.04 -0.73
CA ASN A 21 -23.98 -16.66 -0.82
C ASN A 21 -24.32 -17.03 -2.26
N GLU A 22 -24.15 -16.11 -3.21
CA GLU A 22 -24.41 -16.37 -4.63
C GLU A 22 -23.49 -17.45 -5.20
N SER A 23 -22.22 -17.53 -4.76
CA SER A 23 -21.32 -18.61 -5.18
C SER A 23 -21.77 -19.97 -4.67
N ILE A 24 -22.27 -20.04 -3.42
CA ILE A 24 -22.80 -21.28 -2.84
C ILE A 24 -24.11 -21.69 -3.54
N GLU A 25 -25.02 -20.75 -3.79
CA GLU A 25 -26.24 -21.03 -4.55
C GLU A 25 -25.93 -21.51 -5.97
N PHE A 26 -24.96 -20.86 -6.64
CA PHE A 26 -24.51 -21.30 -7.95
C PHE A 26 -23.89 -22.70 -7.93
N ALA A 27 -23.05 -23.01 -6.93
CA ALA A 27 -22.50 -24.36 -6.76
C ALA A 27 -23.61 -25.40 -6.52
N ARG A 28 -24.66 -25.05 -5.77
CA ARG A 28 -25.82 -25.93 -5.54
C ARG A 28 -26.60 -26.19 -6.83
N THR A 29 -26.85 -25.16 -7.64
CA THR A 29 -27.56 -25.34 -8.92
C THR A 29 -26.79 -26.22 -9.91
N LYS A 30 -25.46 -26.10 -9.95
CA LYS A 30 -24.58 -26.96 -10.77
C LYS A 30 -24.45 -28.39 -10.26
N ASN A 31 -24.54 -28.60 -8.95
CA ASN A 31 -24.28 -29.88 -8.29
C ASN A 31 -25.48 -30.36 -7.49
N SER A 32 -26.64 -30.53 -8.14
CA SER A 32 -27.92 -30.88 -7.50
C SER A 32 -27.92 -32.20 -6.71
N SER A 33 -26.95 -33.08 -6.96
CA SER A 33 -26.76 -34.34 -6.22
C SER A 33 -25.95 -34.19 -4.92
N ILE A 34 -25.28 -33.07 -4.69
CA ILE A 34 -24.50 -32.82 -3.47
C ILE A 34 -25.40 -32.14 -2.44
N SER A 35 -25.69 -32.85 -1.34
CA SER A 35 -26.44 -32.32 -0.20
C SER A 35 -25.55 -31.80 0.94
N ASP A 36 -24.27 -32.17 0.96
CA ASP A 36 -23.30 -31.75 1.99
C ASP A 36 -22.96 -30.24 1.85
N PRO A 37 -23.36 -29.40 2.82
CA PRO A 37 -23.11 -27.96 2.76
C PRO A 37 -21.62 -27.59 2.75
N ASP A 38 -20.77 -28.33 3.46
CA ASP A 38 -19.33 -28.03 3.52
C ASP A 38 -18.65 -28.34 2.20
N LYS A 39 -19.09 -29.40 1.52
CA LYS A 39 -18.63 -29.73 0.18
C LYS A 39 -19.08 -28.68 -0.84
N LEU A 40 -20.32 -28.20 -0.76
CA LEU A 40 -20.81 -27.11 -1.61
C LEU A 40 -20.02 -25.82 -1.38
N LYS A 41 -19.74 -25.46 -0.12
CA LYS A 41 -18.94 -24.27 0.22
C LYS A 41 -17.53 -24.35 -0.36
N LYS A 42 -16.86 -25.51 -0.28
CA LYS A 42 -15.53 -25.71 -0.86
C LYS A 42 -15.53 -25.62 -2.38
N LEU A 43 -16.54 -26.17 -3.05
CA LEU A 43 -16.70 -26.04 -4.51
C LEU A 43 -16.94 -24.58 -4.91
N ALA A 44 -17.82 -23.88 -4.19
CA ALA A 44 -18.08 -22.47 -4.41
C ALA A 44 -16.83 -21.61 -4.24
N GLU A 45 -16.05 -21.86 -3.19
CA GLU A 45 -14.77 -21.18 -2.96
C GLU A 45 -13.77 -21.44 -4.10
N GLN A 46 -13.65 -22.69 -4.55
CA GLN A 46 -12.75 -23.04 -5.65
C GLN A 46 -13.14 -22.34 -6.95
N ASP A 47 -14.41 -22.47 -7.36
CA ASP A 47 -14.94 -21.88 -8.60
C ASP A 47 -14.80 -20.36 -8.59
N TYR A 48 -15.17 -19.72 -7.48
CA TYR A 48 -15.07 -18.27 -7.34
C TYR A 48 -13.61 -17.80 -7.37
N ASN A 49 -12.72 -18.46 -6.63
CA ASN A 49 -11.30 -18.10 -6.59
C ASN A 49 -10.63 -18.25 -7.97
N GLU A 50 -10.96 -19.31 -8.71
CA GLU A 50 -10.45 -19.53 -10.06
C GLU A 50 -10.93 -18.46 -11.04
N ALA A 51 -12.24 -18.19 -11.05
CA ALA A 51 -12.83 -17.16 -11.90
C ALA A 51 -12.31 -15.75 -11.55
N ALA A 52 -12.20 -15.43 -10.26
CA ALA A 52 -11.65 -14.16 -9.81
C ALA A 52 -10.18 -14.02 -10.25
N ARG A 53 -9.36 -15.04 -10.00
CA ARG A 53 -7.96 -15.05 -10.43
C ARG A 53 -7.81 -14.79 -11.93
N ASP A 54 -8.60 -15.50 -12.74
CA ASP A 54 -8.60 -15.34 -14.19
C ASP A 54 -8.99 -13.91 -14.60
N PHE A 55 -10.04 -13.34 -13.99
CA PHE A 55 -10.48 -11.98 -14.26
C PHE A 55 -9.41 -10.93 -13.91
N PHE A 56 -8.82 -11.00 -12.71
CA PHE A 56 -7.75 -10.10 -12.28
C PHE A 56 -6.55 -10.17 -13.23
N VAL A 57 -6.09 -11.38 -13.55
CA VAL A 57 -4.90 -11.62 -14.40
C VAL A 57 -5.14 -11.16 -15.83
N LYS A 58 -6.27 -11.55 -16.45
CA LYS A 58 -6.58 -11.15 -17.83
C LYS A 58 -6.73 -9.63 -17.96
N THR A 59 -7.37 -8.99 -16.99
CA THR A 59 -7.56 -7.54 -17.00
C THR A 59 -6.24 -6.78 -16.96
N ILE A 60 -5.35 -7.10 -16.01
CA ILE A 60 -4.08 -6.37 -15.89
C ILE A 60 -3.11 -6.71 -17.03
N LYS A 61 -3.14 -7.94 -17.55
CA LYS A 61 -2.37 -8.31 -18.76
C LYS A 61 -2.80 -7.47 -19.95
N LEU A 62 -4.10 -7.42 -20.24
CA LEU A 62 -4.61 -6.60 -21.34
C LEU A 62 -4.23 -5.12 -21.16
N ALA A 63 -4.36 -4.58 -19.94
CA ALA A 63 -3.97 -3.20 -19.66
C ALA A 63 -2.47 -2.94 -19.93
N ARG A 64 -1.61 -3.88 -19.53
CA ARG A 64 -0.16 -3.83 -19.82
C ARG A 64 0.15 -3.96 -21.29
N ASP A 65 -0.51 -4.86 -22.02
CA ASP A 65 -0.28 -5.04 -23.45
C ASP A 65 -0.67 -3.78 -24.23
N LEU A 66 -1.78 -3.14 -23.84
CA LEU A 66 -2.23 -1.89 -24.44
C LEU A 66 -1.36 -0.69 -24.05
N ARG A 67 -0.80 -0.68 -22.83
CA ARG A 67 0.00 0.44 -22.28
C ARG A 67 1.23 -0.10 -21.55
N PRO A 68 2.27 -0.56 -22.28
CA PRO A 68 3.38 -1.31 -21.70
C PRO A 68 4.30 -0.51 -20.78
N TYR A 69 4.34 0.82 -20.95
CA TYR A 69 5.17 1.72 -20.13
C TYR A 69 4.45 2.25 -18.89
N ALA A 70 3.15 2.00 -18.73
CA ALA A 70 2.41 2.40 -17.55
C ALA A 70 2.69 1.45 -16.37
N LYS A 71 2.71 2.01 -15.15
CA LYS A 71 2.98 1.27 -13.91
C LYS A 71 1.71 0.60 -13.41
N TRP A 72 1.19 -0.38 -14.14
CA TRP A 72 -0.04 -1.08 -13.76
C TRP A 72 0.06 -1.81 -12.42
N GLY A 73 -1.02 -1.79 -11.66
CA GLY A 73 -1.17 -2.49 -10.40
C GLY A 73 -2.57 -2.25 -9.83
N PHE A 74 -2.95 -3.02 -8.82
CA PHE A 74 -4.26 -2.89 -8.20
C PHE A 74 -4.19 -2.03 -6.94
N TYR A 75 -5.12 -1.08 -6.83
CA TYR A 75 -5.30 -0.27 -5.63
C TYR A 75 -5.56 -1.15 -4.39
N GLY A 76 -4.94 -0.77 -3.28
CA GLY A 76 -5.08 -1.41 -1.97
C GLY A 76 -4.11 -2.57 -1.73
N PHE A 77 -3.47 -3.11 -2.77
CA PHE A 77 -2.58 -4.26 -2.64
C PHE A 77 -1.11 -3.84 -2.41
N PRO A 78 -0.36 -4.56 -1.54
CA PRO A 78 -0.81 -5.66 -0.67
C PRO A 78 -1.64 -5.18 0.52
N TYR A 79 -2.45 -6.08 1.09
CA TYR A 79 -3.26 -5.78 2.27
C TYR A 79 -2.53 -6.06 3.58
N CYS A 80 -3.03 -5.42 4.62
CA CYS A 80 -2.66 -5.64 6.02
C CYS A 80 -3.93 -5.81 6.85
N ASN A 81 -3.80 -6.24 8.10
CA ASN A 81 -4.94 -6.32 9.01
C ASN A 81 -5.50 -4.93 9.34
N TYR A 82 -6.83 -4.79 9.33
CA TYR A 82 -7.50 -3.51 9.59
C TYR A 82 -7.23 -2.94 10.99
N ASP A 83 -6.89 -3.81 11.95
CA ASP A 83 -6.53 -3.45 13.31
C ASP A 83 -5.01 -3.27 13.53
N ALA A 84 -4.20 -3.19 12.47
CA ALA A 84 -2.75 -3.07 12.59
C ALA A 84 -2.33 -1.88 13.47
N GLY A 85 -1.32 -2.11 14.30
CA GLY A 85 -0.79 -1.16 15.28
C GLY A 85 -1.62 -1.02 16.56
N SER A 86 -2.74 -1.72 16.68
CA SER A 86 -3.62 -1.62 17.87
C SER A 86 -3.03 -2.25 19.13
N LYS A 87 -2.12 -3.21 19.00
CA LYS A 87 -1.44 -3.90 20.10
C LYS A 87 0.03 -3.47 20.24
N GLY A 88 0.42 -2.36 19.62
CA GLY A 88 1.80 -1.85 19.66
C GLY A 88 2.73 -2.45 18.60
N GLU A 89 2.22 -3.28 17.70
CA GLU A 89 2.94 -3.93 16.62
C GLU A 89 3.23 -2.99 15.43
N TYR A 90 4.30 -3.24 14.70
CA TYR A 90 4.72 -2.47 13.52
C TYR A 90 4.69 -3.29 12.22
N GLU A 91 4.07 -4.47 12.27
CA GLU A 91 4.02 -5.45 11.17
C GLU A 91 2.59 -5.94 10.99
N CYS A 92 2.27 -6.37 9.77
CA CYS A 92 1.03 -7.09 9.51
C CYS A 92 1.06 -8.47 10.18
N LYS A 93 -0.10 -8.95 10.62
CA LYS A 93 -0.25 -10.31 11.15
C LYS A 93 0.17 -11.37 10.11
N ASP A 94 0.71 -12.49 10.59
CA ASP A 94 1.24 -13.57 9.75
C ASP A 94 0.21 -14.16 8.77
N ASP A 95 -1.06 -14.22 9.15
CA ASP A 95 -2.15 -14.67 8.29
C ASP A 95 -2.36 -13.75 7.08
N TYR A 96 -2.23 -12.43 7.26
CA TYR A 96 -2.25 -11.46 6.16
C TYR A 96 -1.00 -11.55 5.28
N GLN A 97 0.19 -11.75 5.86
CA GLN A 97 1.42 -11.98 5.08
C GLN A 97 1.30 -13.25 4.22
N LYS A 98 0.84 -14.35 4.82
CA LYS A 98 0.56 -15.62 4.10
C LYS A 98 -0.52 -15.45 3.05
N TRP A 99 -1.53 -14.60 3.30
CA TRP A 99 -2.56 -14.29 2.32
C TRP A 99 -1.96 -13.55 1.12
N ASN A 100 -1.14 -12.52 1.34
CA ASN A 100 -0.45 -11.83 0.26
C ASN A 100 0.47 -12.78 -0.54
N ASP A 101 1.10 -13.74 0.13
CA ASP A 101 1.90 -14.78 -0.55
C ASP A 101 1.06 -15.67 -1.48
N ARG A 102 -0.21 -15.92 -1.15
CA ARG A 102 -1.15 -16.61 -2.06
C ARG A 102 -1.60 -15.71 -3.21
N MET A 103 -1.55 -14.38 -3.04
CA MET A 103 -1.92 -13.39 -4.06
C MET A 103 -0.78 -13.04 -5.03
N MET A 104 0.34 -13.78 -5.03
CA MET A 104 1.45 -13.56 -5.96
C MET A 104 1.04 -13.55 -7.44
N PHE A 105 -0.08 -14.18 -7.81
CA PHE A 105 -0.62 -14.08 -9.18
C PHE A 105 -1.01 -12.66 -9.59
N ILE A 106 -1.36 -11.78 -8.64
CA ILE A 106 -1.63 -10.36 -8.89
C ILE A 106 -0.30 -9.61 -9.05
N PHE A 107 0.63 -9.85 -8.12
CA PHE A 107 1.92 -9.15 -8.08
C PHE A 107 2.81 -9.50 -9.26
N ASN A 108 2.82 -10.78 -9.68
CA ASN A 108 3.55 -11.25 -10.86
C ASN A 108 3.11 -10.54 -12.14
N GLU A 109 1.85 -10.10 -12.18
CA GLU A 109 1.31 -9.39 -13.33
C GLU A 109 1.33 -7.86 -13.17
N SER A 110 1.81 -7.35 -12.04
CA SER A 110 1.90 -5.93 -11.73
C SER A 110 3.26 -5.34 -12.13
N LYS A 111 3.27 -4.01 -12.33
CA LYS A 111 4.46 -3.18 -12.57
C LYS A 111 4.73 -2.19 -11.43
N ALA A 112 3.81 -2.09 -10.47
CA ALA A 112 3.95 -1.33 -9.22
C ALA A 112 2.96 -1.84 -8.16
N LEU A 113 3.22 -1.51 -6.89
CA LEU A 113 2.33 -1.78 -5.76
C LEU A 113 1.64 -0.50 -5.28
N TYR A 114 0.38 -0.60 -4.88
CA TYR A 114 -0.46 0.56 -4.53
C TYR A 114 -1.19 0.36 -3.19
N PRO A 115 -0.46 0.16 -2.07
CA PRO A 115 -1.09 -0.04 -0.77
C PRO A 115 -1.86 1.22 -0.33
N SER A 116 -2.95 1.04 0.40
CA SER A 116 -3.74 2.13 0.98
C SER A 116 -3.34 2.38 2.43
N ILE A 117 -2.94 3.61 2.76
CA ILE A 117 -2.52 4.03 4.11
C ILE A 117 -3.45 5.11 4.71
N TYR A 118 -4.74 5.05 4.39
CA TYR A 118 -5.75 6.02 4.84
C TYR A 118 -5.99 5.97 6.36
N LEU A 119 -6.22 7.13 6.97
CA LEU A 119 -6.33 7.29 8.43
C LEU A 119 -7.74 7.63 8.94
N GLY A 120 -8.79 7.42 8.14
CA GLY A 120 -10.18 7.80 8.45
C GLY A 120 -10.86 7.02 9.59
N PHE A 121 -10.12 6.21 10.36
CA PHE A 121 -10.63 5.45 11.50
C PHE A 121 -10.27 6.14 12.83
N ASN A 122 -11.07 5.90 13.87
CA ASN A 122 -10.81 6.47 15.20
C ASN A 122 -9.61 5.78 15.86
N ALA A 123 -8.52 6.52 16.05
CA ALA A 123 -7.28 6.07 16.65
C ALA A 123 -6.39 7.26 17.05
N THR A 124 -5.45 7.02 17.97
CA THR A 124 -4.38 7.98 18.25
C THR A 124 -3.41 8.07 17.07
N SER A 125 -2.73 9.20 16.90
CA SER A 125 -1.71 9.36 15.84
C SER A 125 -0.55 8.35 15.99
N ASP A 126 -0.24 7.94 17.22
CA ASP A 126 0.75 6.90 17.49
C ASP A 126 0.31 5.51 16.97
N ARG A 127 -0.97 5.15 17.12
CA ARG A 127 -1.52 3.93 16.50
C ARG A 127 -1.56 4.05 14.98
N ARG A 128 -1.93 5.21 14.43
CA ARG A 128 -1.94 5.47 12.98
C ARG A 128 -0.54 5.37 12.38
N PHE A 129 0.48 5.85 13.09
CA PHE A 129 1.89 5.69 12.70
C PHE A 129 2.28 4.20 12.57
N ARG A 130 1.93 3.38 13.56
CA ARG A 130 2.15 1.92 13.52
C ARG A 130 1.39 1.24 12.39
N TYR A 131 0.13 1.65 12.17
CA TYR A 131 -0.71 1.15 11.09
C TYR A 131 -0.07 1.37 9.72
N VAL A 132 0.36 2.61 9.43
CA VAL A 132 1.05 2.94 8.18
C VAL A 132 2.37 2.18 8.08
N GLN A 133 3.13 2.08 9.18
CA GLN A 133 4.38 1.33 9.18
C GLN A 133 4.17 -0.13 8.77
N ALA A 134 3.19 -0.83 9.37
CA ALA A 134 2.90 -2.23 9.08
C ALA A 134 2.59 -2.45 7.60
N ILE A 135 1.73 -1.61 7.02
CA ILE A 135 1.36 -1.69 5.60
C ILE A 135 2.56 -1.46 4.69
N LEU A 136 3.39 -0.46 4.98
CA LEU A 136 4.54 -0.13 4.16
C LEU A 136 5.65 -1.19 4.26
N LYS A 137 5.84 -1.81 5.43
CA LYS A 137 6.76 -2.94 5.60
C LYS A 137 6.27 -4.16 4.81
N GLU A 138 4.96 -4.44 4.81
CA GLU A 138 4.41 -5.52 4.00
C GLU A 138 4.51 -5.24 2.49
N ALA A 139 4.24 -4.01 2.07
CA ALA A 139 4.46 -3.58 0.68
C ALA A 139 5.91 -3.77 0.25
N ARG A 140 6.87 -3.44 1.12
CA ARG A 140 8.29 -3.69 0.89
C ARG A 140 8.62 -5.18 0.83
N ARG A 141 8.09 -5.99 1.76
CA ARG A 141 8.30 -7.44 1.77
C ARG A 141 7.86 -8.07 0.45
N ILE A 142 6.71 -7.67 -0.10
CA ILE A 142 6.23 -8.13 -1.41
C ILE A 142 7.07 -7.57 -2.55
N SER A 143 7.38 -6.27 -2.55
CA SER A 143 8.22 -5.61 -3.56
C SER A 143 9.58 -6.31 -3.71
N GLU A 144 10.22 -6.65 -2.60
CA GLU A 144 11.57 -7.25 -2.56
C GLU A 144 11.59 -8.72 -3.01
N LYS A 145 10.43 -9.35 -3.29
CA LYS A 145 10.37 -10.66 -3.96
C LYS A 145 10.67 -10.58 -5.47
N PHE A 146 10.73 -9.38 -6.03
CA PHE A 146 11.02 -9.14 -7.44
C PHE A 146 12.45 -8.63 -7.61
N SER A 147 13.05 -8.96 -8.77
CA SER A 147 14.36 -8.43 -9.18
C SER A 147 14.23 -7.79 -10.57
N PRO A 148 14.27 -6.46 -10.67
CA PRO A 148 14.35 -5.52 -9.55
C PRO A 148 13.07 -5.44 -8.72
N PRO A 149 13.13 -4.92 -7.47
CA PRO A 149 11.95 -4.75 -6.64
C PRO A 149 10.88 -3.89 -7.32
N LEU A 150 9.61 -4.24 -7.16
CA LEU A 150 8.51 -3.45 -7.72
C LEU A 150 8.43 -2.07 -7.04
N PRO A 151 8.28 -0.97 -7.78
CA PRO A 151 8.10 0.34 -7.17
C PRO A 151 6.78 0.41 -6.39
N ILE A 152 6.78 1.13 -5.27
CA ILE A 152 5.63 1.26 -4.37
C ILE A 152 5.14 2.71 -4.39
N TYR A 153 3.85 2.89 -4.67
CA TYR A 153 3.15 4.18 -4.63
C TYR A 153 2.01 4.13 -3.63
N ALA A 154 2.26 4.54 -2.39
CA ALA A 154 1.27 4.43 -1.33
C ALA A 154 0.14 5.46 -1.52
N TYR A 155 -1.10 4.99 -1.55
CA TYR A 155 -2.27 5.85 -1.59
C TYR A 155 -2.53 6.41 -0.20
N THR A 156 -2.53 7.74 -0.10
CA THR A 156 -2.92 8.46 1.11
C THR A 156 -3.98 9.52 0.79
N LYS A 157 -4.74 9.93 1.81
CA LYS A 157 -5.56 11.14 1.73
C LYS A 157 -4.82 12.30 2.38
N ILE A 158 -5.45 13.45 2.36
CA ILE A 158 -5.08 14.63 3.16
C ILE A 158 -6.10 14.89 4.30
N GLU A 159 -7.13 14.03 4.41
CA GLU A 159 -8.40 14.24 5.12
C GLU A 159 -8.87 12.93 5.76
N TYR A 160 -9.54 13.01 6.91
CA TYR A 160 -10.07 11.81 7.57
C TYR A 160 -11.30 11.25 6.85
N ASP A 161 -12.36 12.05 6.69
CA ASP A 161 -13.59 11.64 6.00
C ASP A 161 -14.10 12.70 4.99
N PRO A 162 -13.56 12.71 3.76
CA PRO A 162 -13.96 13.69 2.75
C PRO A 162 -15.36 13.47 2.15
N LEU A 163 -16.06 12.41 2.55
CA LEU A 163 -17.45 12.18 2.13
C LEU A 163 -18.43 12.94 3.02
N LYS A 164 -18.04 13.28 4.25
CA LYS A 164 -18.92 13.88 5.26
C LYS A 164 -18.41 15.23 5.75
N GLU A 165 -17.10 15.38 5.88
CA GLU A 165 -16.48 16.56 6.47
C GLU A 165 -15.90 17.50 5.41
N LEU A 166 -16.12 18.81 5.58
CA LEU A 166 -15.65 19.82 4.63
C LEU A 166 -14.23 20.35 4.93
N ASN A 167 -13.76 20.19 6.17
CA ASN A 167 -12.52 20.80 6.66
C ASN A 167 -11.82 19.96 7.75
N ASP A 168 -11.95 18.63 7.69
CA ASP A 168 -11.32 17.71 8.64
C ASP A 168 -10.07 17.06 8.05
N PHE A 169 -8.99 17.84 8.03
CA PHE A 169 -7.69 17.44 7.49
C PHE A 169 -6.81 16.73 8.51
N TYR A 170 -5.86 15.94 8.02
CA TYR A 170 -4.84 15.33 8.87
C TYR A 170 -4.08 16.39 9.68
N ASN A 171 -3.88 16.09 10.97
CA ASN A 171 -3.06 16.93 11.85
C ASN A 171 -1.57 16.76 11.47
N ASP A 172 -0.69 17.55 12.10
CA ASP A 172 0.73 17.56 11.73
C ASP A 172 1.44 16.20 11.94
N SER A 173 0.98 15.41 12.91
CA SER A 173 1.49 14.06 13.17
C SER A 173 1.05 13.08 12.08
N ASP A 174 -0.24 13.09 11.73
CA ASP A 174 -0.83 12.20 10.74
C ASP A 174 -0.41 12.56 9.30
N LEU A 175 -0.16 13.85 9.02
CA LEU A 175 0.51 14.28 7.79
C LEU A 175 1.95 13.74 7.73
N CYS A 176 2.70 13.78 8.83
CA CYS A 176 4.07 13.27 8.80
C CYS A 176 4.11 11.74 8.60
N THR A 177 3.23 11.03 9.30
CA THR A 177 2.97 9.60 9.14
C THR A 177 2.67 9.22 7.68
N THR A 178 1.95 10.06 6.93
CA THR A 178 1.53 9.70 5.56
C THR A 178 2.40 10.28 4.45
N LEU A 179 3.25 11.26 4.74
CA LEU A 179 4.10 11.93 3.75
C LEU A 179 5.59 11.63 3.93
N LYS A 180 6.10 11.78 5.15
CA LYS A 180 7.54 11.61 5.44
C LYS A 180 7.88 10.17 5.79
N GLN A 181 7.07 9.49 6.59
CA GLN A 181 7.34 8.09 6.96
C GLN A 181 7.49 7.17 5.73
N PRO A 182 6.69 7.28 4.64
CA PRO A 182 6.93 6.51 3.43
C PRO A 182 8.31 6.78 2.82
N ALA A 183 8.72 8.05 2.71
CA ALA A 183 10.04 8.41 2.20
C ALA A 183 11.15 7.84 3.10
N ASP A 184 10.98 7.93 4.42
CA ASP A 184 11.92 7.39 5.40
C ASP A 184 12.04 5.86 5.29
N LEU A 185 10.97 5.14 4.94
CA LEU A 185 11.01 3.70 4.69
C LEU A 185 11.53 3.33 3.29
N GLY A 186 11.83 4.31 2.44
CA GLY A 186 12.29 4.09 1.06
C GLY A 186 11.18 3.69 0.09
N ILE A 187 9.95 4.14 0.32
CA ILE A 187 8.83 4.00 -0.62
C ILE A 187 9.03 4.97 -1.78
N ASP A 188 8.70 4.55 -3.00
CA ASP A 188 9.07 5.26 -4.23
C ASP A 188 8.15 6.46 -4.55
N GLY A 189 7.00 6.56 -3.90
CA GLY A 189 6.15 7.75 -3.93
C GLY A 189 4.85 7.60 -3.16
N VAL A 190 4.07 8.68 -3.13
CA VAL A 190 2.72 8.70 -2.57
C VAL A 190 1.73 9.23 -3.61
N VAL A 191 0.50 8.72 -3.58
CA VAL A 191 -0.62 9.22 -4.38
C VAL A 191 -1.59 9.90 -3.44
N LEU A 192 -1.76 11.22 -3.58
CA LEU A 192 -2.73 12.00 -2.82
C LEU A 192 -4.11 11.83 -3.45
N TRP A 193 -5.02 11.16 -2.74
CA TRP A 193 -6.39 10.92 -3.17
C TRP A 193 -7.38 11.73 -2.34
N SER A 194 -8.43 12.22 -2.99
CA SER A 194 -9.57 12.85 -2.34
C SER A 194 -10.87 12.48 -3.08
N SER A 195 -12.00 12.64 -2.39
CA SER A 195 -13.32 12.43 -2.99
C SER A 195 -13.80 13.67 -3.74
N SER A 196 -14.51 13.47 -4.85
CA SER A 196 -15.24 14.52 -5.57
C SER A 196 -16.48 15.05 -4.83
N ALA A 197 -16.90 14.38 -3.75
CA ALA A 197 -18.04 14.81 -2.92
C ALA A 197 -17.81 16.23 -2.37
N ASN A 198 -18.80 17.11 -2.56
CA ASN A 198 -18.79 18.51 -2.09
C ASN A 198 -17.52 19.29 -2.48
N MET A 199 -16.92 18.98 -3.64
CA MET A 199 -15.64 19.58 -4.05
C MET A 199 -15.69 21.10 -4.17
N LYS A 200 -16.83 21.69 -4.58
CA LYS A 200 -16.99 23.15 -4.65
C LYS A 200 -16.78 23.80 -3.28
N ASP A 201 -17.33 23.20 -2.23
CA ASP A 201 -17.25 23.71 -0.87
C ASP A 201 -15.90 23.41 -0.21
N ARG A 202 -15.24 22.33 -0.66
CA ARG A 202 -13.94 21.88 -0.12
C ARG A 202 -12.73 22.49 -0.83
N CYS A 203 -12.88 23.01 -2.04
CA CYS A 203 -11.76 23.46 -2.88
C CYS A 203 -10.89 24.53 -2.20
N LEU A 204 -11.50 25.55 -1.58
CA LEU A 204 -10.75 26.61 -0.89
C LEU A 204 -10.01 26.08 0.34
N ASN A 205 -10.64 25.16 1.09
CA ASN A 205 -10.03 24.52 2.26
C ASN A 205 -8.81 23.67 1.82
N ILE A 206 -8.96 22.88 0.76
CA ILE A 206 -7.89 22.06 0.18
C ILE A 206 -6.73 22.95 -0.30
N LYS A 207 -7.04 24.03 -1.05
CA LYS A 207 -6.02 25.00 -1.48
C LYS A 207 -5.26 25.57 -0.28
N THR A 208 -5.99 26.01 0.74
CA THR A 208 -5.40 26.66 1.92
C THR A 208 -4.44 25.71 2.64
N ILE A 209 -4.84 24.47 2.91
CA ILE A 209 -3.95 23.52 3.59
C ILE A 209 -2.80 23.03 2.70
N MET A 210 -3.02 22.94 1.38
CA MET A 210 -1.98 22.57 0.43
C MET A 210 -0.86 23.62 0.41
N ASP A 211 -1.24 24.90 0.31
CA ASP A 211 -0.30 26.01 0.26
C ASP A 211 0.41 26.21 1.62
N ALA A 212 -0.34 26.09 2.72
CA ALA A 212 0.19 26.41 4.05
C ALA A 212 0.99 25.27 4.69
N LYS A 213 0.64 24.00 4.43
CA LYS A 213 1.23 22.84 5.13
C LYS A 213 1.74 21.76 4.18
N ILE A 214 0.87 21.16 3.37
CA ILE A 214 1.18 19.91 2.68
C ILE A 214 2.26 20.12 1.62
N GLY A 215 2.13 21.13 0.77
CA GLY A 215 3.10 21.47 -0.27
C GLY A 215 4.50 21.75 0.30
N PRO A 216 4.66 22.69 1.25
CA PRO A 216 5.96 22.96 1.89
C PRO A 216 6.58 21.74 2.58
N ASN A 217 5.78 20.90 3.22
CA ASN A 217 6.23 19.69 3.90
C ASN A 217 6.74 18.63 2.91
N ILE A 218 5.99 18.37 1.83
CA ILE A 218 6.43 17.49 0.72
C ILE A 218 7.74 18.02 0.13
N ALA A 219 7.81 19.31 -0.21
CA ALA A 219 9.00 19.92 -0.78
C ALA A 219 10.22 19.81 0.16
N THR A 220 10.02 19.87 1.46
CA THR A 220 11.09 19.69 2.45
C THR A 220 11.57 18.25 2.52
N THR A 221 10.65 17.28 2.53
CA THR A 221 11.00 15.85 2.49
C THR A 221 11.74 15.46 1.21
N VAL A 222 11.23 15.87 0.04
CA VAL A 222 11.85 15.58 -1.25
C VAL A 222 13.27 16.14 -1.31
N ARG A 223 13.46 17.44 -1.04
CA ARG A 223 14.80 18.06 -1.02
C ARG A 223 15.75 17.40 -0.03
N GLY A 224 15.25 17.01 1.14
CA GLY A 224 16.04 16.32 2.16
C GLY A 224 16.54 14.96 1.67
N HIS A 225 15.67 14.17 1.04
CA HIS A 225 16.01 12.86 0.49
C HIS A 225 16.89 12.95 -0.77
N GLU A 226 16.69 13.94 -1.64
CA GLU A 226 17.57 14.22 -2.78
C GLU A 226 18.98 14.61 -2.33
N LYS A 227 19.08 15.51 -1.34
CA LYS A 227 20.36 15.86 -0.72
C LYS A 227 21.03 14.63 -0.10
N CYS A 228 20.25 13.78 0.57
CA CYS A 228 20.77 12.56 1.16
C CYS A 228 21.29 11.57 0.10
N ARG A 229 20.53 11.36 -0.97
CA ARG A 229 20.94 10.55 -2.11
C ARG A 229 22.26 11.05 -2.70
N ALA A 230 22.39 12.36 -2.93
CA ALA A 230 23.59 12.94 -3.50
C ALA A 230 24.81 12.86 -2.56
N GLN A 231 24.63 13.18 -1.28
CA GLN A 231 25.75 13.33 -0.32
C GLN A 231 26.14 12.03 0.39
N LYS A 232 25.18 11.14 0.64
CA LYS A 232 25.40 9.91 1.41
C LYS A 232 25.42 8.66 0.54
N CYS A 233 24.60 8.61 -0.50
CA CYS A 233 24.43 7.42 -1.34
C CYS A 233 25.04 7.56 -2.73
N SER A 234 26.02 8.47 -2.90
CA SER A 234 26.76 8.69 -4.15
C SER A 234 25.88 8.90 -5.38
N SER A 235 24.66 9.43 -5.21
CA SER A 235 23.63 9.55 -6.26
C SER A 235 23.13 8.22 -6.84
N HIS A 236 23.47 7.08 -6.23
CA HIS A 236 23.21 5.71 -6.71
C HIS A 236 22.42 4.86 -5.69
N GLY A 237 21.64 5.51 -4.84
CA GLY A 237 20.76 4.83 -3.89
C GLY A 237 19.75 5.77 -3.26
N LYS A 238 18.71 5.20 -2.66
CA LYS A 238 17.76 5.93 -1.83
C LYS A 238 18.16 5.87 -0.36
N CYS A 239 17.91 6.94 0.36
CA CYS A 239 18.12 6.98 1.80
C CYS A 239 16.94 6.33 2.52
N ILE A 240 17.25 5.44 3.45
CA ILE A 240 16.26 4.75 4.28
C ILE A 240 16.62 4.88 5.75
N LEU A 241 15.61 5.06 6.59
CA LEU A 241 15.72 5.07 8.03
C LEU A 241 15.39 3.67 8.54
N ARG A 242 16.32 3.03 9.25
CA ARG A 242 16.13 1.67 9.77
C ARG A 242 15.38 1.62 11.08
N THR A 243 15.40 2.71 11.84
CA THR A 243 14.71 2.82 13.12
C THR A 243 13.28 3.32 12.94
N ASN A 244 12.37 2.87 13.79
CA ASN A 244 11.02 3.42 13.84
C ASN A 244 11.12 4.80 14.48
N THR A 245 10.71 5.85 13.77
CA THR A 245 10.71 7.21 14.32
C THR A 245 9.37 7.88 14.05
N THR A 246 8.77 8.46 15.09
CA THR A 246 7.70 9.43 14.90
C THR A 246 8.30 10.78 14.50
N CYS A 247 7.59 11.53 13.66
CA CYS A 247 8.07 12.82 13.15
C CYS A 247 7.02 13.92 13.32
N PRO A 248 6.45 14.15 14.51
CA PRO A 248 5.36 15.11 14.67
C PRO A 248 5.80 16.52 14.24
N GLY A 249 5.43 16.95 13.04
CA GLY A 249 5.77 18.25 12.46
C GLY A 249 7.22 18.45 11.99
N ASP A 250 8.12 17.48 12.12
CA ASP A 250 9.51 17.61 11.64
C ASP A 250 9.75 16.86 10.33
N TYR A 251 9.84 17.62 9.24
CA TYR A 251 10.06 17.08 7.90
C TYR A 251 11.54 17.04 7.48
N LYS A 252 12.45 17.48 8.36
CA LYS A 252 13.88 17.52 8.05
C LYS A 252 14.47 16.10 7.99
N VAL A 253 15.48 15.95 7.14
CA VAL A 253 16.24 14.71 6.96
C VAL A 253 17.61 14.92 7.60
N ASP A 254 17.83 14.30 8.75
CA ASP A 254 19.15 14.24 9.40
C ASP A 254 19.97 13.12 8.78
N LEU A 255 20.91 13.50 7.89
CA LEU A 255 21.74 12.57 7.12
C LEU A 255 22.46 11.51 7.97
N ASN A 256 22.75 11.80 9.24
CA ASN A 256 23.46 10.86 10.11
C ASN A 256 22.62 9.65 10.50
N LYS A 257 21.28 9.76 10.44
CA LYS A 257 20.35 8.70 10.83
C LYS A 257 19.98 7.73 9.70
N TYR A 258 20.23 8.09 8.44
CA TYR A 258 19.80 7.31 7.29
C TYR A 258 20.90 6.38 6.79
N ASP A 259 20.52 5.21 6.31
CA ASP A 259 21.37 4.29 5.55
C ASP A 259 21.03 4.38 4.06
N CYS A 260 21.87 3.78 3.20
CA CYS A 260 21.59 3.70 1.77
C CYS A 260 21.01 2.34 1.39
N LYS A 261 19.97 2.37 0.54
CA LYS A 261 19.52 1.24 -0.27
C LYS A 261 19.87 1.53 -1.72
N CYS A 262 20.87 0.81 -2.24
CA CYS A 262 21.44 1.09 -3.55
C CYS A 262 20.49 0.75 -4.70
N ASP A 263 20.65 1.51 -5.78
CA ASP A 263 20.00 1.21 -7.05
C ASP A 263 20.63 -0.04 -7.67
N ILE A 264 19.95 -0.61 -8.67
CA ILE A 264 20.46 -1.75 -9.43
C ILE A 264 21.80 -1.36 -10.06
N GLY A 265 22.78 -2.26 -9.99
CA GLY A 265 24.12 -2.02 -10.51
C GLY A 265 25.07 -1.34 -9.53
N TYR A 266 24.62 -1.07 -8.29
CA TYR A 266 25.45 -0.44 -7.25
C TYR A 266 25.37 -1.19 -5.92
N SER A 267 26.44 -1.10 -5.15
CA SER A 267 26.60 -1.78 -3.86
C SER A 267 27.50 -1.00 -2.90
N GLY A 268 27.61 -1.51 -1.68
CA GLY A 268 28.35 -0.87 -0.59
C GLY A 268 27.46 -0.01 0.29
N SER A 269 28.00 0.44 1.43
CA SER A 269 27.25 1.21 2.43
C SER A 269 26.80 2.59 1.95
N ASN A 270 27.48 3.15 0.94
CA ASN A 270 27.22 4.46 0.33
C ASN A 270 26.91 4.37 -1.18
N CYS A 271 26.71 3.16 -1.70
CA CYS A 271 26.41 2.90 -3.12
C CYS A 271 27.46 3.41 -4.12
N SER A 272 28.72 3.57 -3.70
CA SER A 272 29.80 4.06 -4.57
C SER A 272 30.39 3.00 -5.49
N SER A 273 30.20 1.70 -5.19
CA SER A 273 30.78 0.60 -5.95
C SER A 273 29.80 0.08 -6.99
N ALA A 274 30.15 0.19 -8.27
CA ALA A 274 29.42 -0.50 -9.33
C ALA A 274 29.56 -2.02 -9.16
N THR A 275 28.45 -2.75 -9.23
CA THR A 275 28.50 -4.22 -9.26
C THR A 275 28.91 -4.68 -10.67
N ILE A 276 30.13 -5.21 -10.78
CA ILE A 276 30.62 -5.84 -12.01
C ILE A 276 29.86 -7.15 -12.21
N ASN A 277 28.70 -7.07 -12.87
CA ASN A 277 28.02 -8.10 -13.67
C ASN A 277 26.52 -7.79 -13.74
N SER A 278 26.10 -7.20 -14.85
CA SER A 278 24.84 -7.60 -15.49
C SER A 278 24.99 -7.27 -16.97
N SER A 279 25.53 -8.23 -17.71
CA SER A 279 25.30 -8.33 -19.14
C SER A 279 23.79 -8.20 -19.37
N ILE A 280 23.40 -7.13 -20.05
CA ILE A 280 22.10 -7.04 -20.75
C ILE A 280 22.24 -7.88 -22.02
#